data_AF-A0A9D0CQX0-F1
#
_entry.id   AF-A0A9D0CQX0-F1
#
_cell.length_a   1.000
_cell.length_b   1.000
_cell.length_c   1.000
_cell.angle_alpha   90.00
_cell.angle_beta   90.00
_cell.angle_gamma   90.00
#
_symmetry.space_group_name_H-M   'P 1'
#
loop_
_entity.id
_entity.type
_entity.pdbx_description
1 polymer ?
#
loop_
_entity_poly.entity_id
_entity_poly.type
_entity_poly.pdbx_seq_one_letter_code
_entity_poly.pdbx_strand_id
1 'polypeptide(L)'
;MKALQYFGLFALLTLLTIALIYLPSRIESELQYETENTLVEHNLDWVEASIDGQDLTIRGAPPSLAEKERALSVLQNVDGLRVIHDQLSEPLDAPAPRLPVAAA
;
A
#
# COMPACT_ATOMS: atom_id res chain seq x y z
N MET A 1 41.65 2.77 -28.13
CA MET A 1 40.74 3.72 -27.44
C MET A 1 39.31 3.20 -27.23
N LYS A 2 38.83 2.15 -27.92
CA LYS A 2 37.47 1.60 -27.74
C LYS A 2 37.29 0.79 -26.43
N ALA A 3 38.34 0.12 -25.94
CA ALA A 3 38.28 -0.70 -24.73
C ALA A 3 37.88 0.08 -23.46
N LEU A 4 38.23 1.37 -23.37
CA LEU A 4 37.87 2.23 -22.25
C LEU A 4 36.37 2.62 -22.27
N GLN A 5 35.77 2.71 -23.46
CA GLN A 5 34.34 3.01 -23.62
C GLN A 5 33.46 1.82 -23.20
N TYR A 6 33.87 0.58 -23.50
CA TYR A 6 33.15 -0.62 -23.07
C TYR A 6 33.19 -0.80 -21.54
N PHE A 7 34.31 -0.45 -20.89
CA PHE A 7 34.39 -0.46 -19.43
C PHE A 7 33.43 0.55 -18.79
N GLY A 8 33.34 1.77 -19.35
CA GLY A 8 32.39 2.78 -18.88
C GLY A 8 30.93 2.34 -19.07
N LEU A 9 30.62 1.74 -20.22
CA LEU A 9 29.27 1.20 -20.48
C LEU A 9 28.92 0.05 -19.53
N PHE A 10 29.89 -0.83 -19.24
CA PHE A 10 29.69 -1.94 -18.33
C PHE A 10 29.48 -1.47 -16.89
N ALA A 11 30.25 -0.47 -16.45
CA ALA A 11 30.07 0.18 -15.14
C ALA A 11 28.72 0.89 -15.03
N LEU A 12 28.27 1.57 -16.10
CA LEU A 12 26.96 2.21 -16.13
C LEU A 12 25.84 1.17 -16.05
N LEU A 13 25.93 0.08 -16.82
CA LEU A 13 24.95 -1.00 -16.79
C LEU A 13 24.87 -1.68 -15.43
N THR A 14 26.01 -1.93 -14.77
CA THR A 14 26.04 -2.51 -13.42
C THR A 14 25.46 -1.57 -12.37
N LEU A 15 25.77 -0.27 -12.46
CA LEU A 15 25.18 0.73 -11.58
C LEU A 15 23.65 0.82 -11.78
N LEU A 16 23.19 0.75 -13.03
CA LEU A 16 21.76 0.77 -13.37
C LEU A 16 21.01 -0.44 -12.80
N THR A 17 21.57 -1.65 -12.92
CA THR A 17 20.95 -2.84 -12.32
C THR A 17 20.91 -2.77 -10.80
N ILE A 18 21.99 -2.31 -10.16
CA ILE A 18 22.00 -2.13 -8.70
C ILE A 18 20.95 -1.10 -8.27
N ALA A 19 20.86 0.03 -8.98
CA ALA A 19 19.87 1.06 -8.69
C ALA A 19 18.43 0.54 -8.83
N LEU A 20 18.14 -0.23 -9.89
CA LEU A 20 16.82 -0.84 -10.12
C LEU A 20 16.43 -1.84 -9.02
N ILE A 21 17.39 -2.54 -8.42
CA ILE A 21 17.13 -3.49 -7.34
C ILE A 21 16.95 -2.76 -6.00
N TYR A 22 17.69 -1.69 -5.73
CA TYR A 22 17.71 -1.02 -4.42
C TYR A 22 16.73 0.15 -4.26
N LEU A 23 16.29 0.80 -5.35
CA LEU A 23 15.30 1.88 -5.29
C LEU A 23 13.94 1.47 -4.69
N PRO A 24 13.30 0.36 -5.09
CA PRO A 24 11.97 0.03 -4.60
C PRO A 24 11.96 -0.23 -3.08
N SER A 25 13.00 -0.87 -2.55
CA SER A 25 13.08 -1.28 -1.14
C SER A 25 13.15 -0.11 -0.15
N ARG A 26 13.68 1.05 -0.56
CA ARG A 26 13.70 2.23 0.34
C ARG A 26 12.35 2.91 0.45
N ILE A 27 11.58 2.95 -0.64
CA ILE A 27 10.27 3.60 -0.68
C ILE A 27 9.27 2.80 0.18
N GLU A 28 9.29 1.47 0.05
CA GLU A 28 8.46 0.57 0.85
C GLU A 28 8.68 0.75 2.35
N SER A 29 9.94 0.83 2.78
CA SER A 29 10.29 0.95 4.21
C SER A 29 9.79 2.25 4.82
N GLU A 30 9.86 3.35 4.07
CA GLU A 30 9.41 4.67 4.53
C GLU A 30 7.88 4.75 4.57
N LEU A 31 7.21 4.30 3.50
CA LEU A 31 5.75 4.22 3.45
C LEU A 31 5.20 3.29 4.52
N GLN A 32 5.88 2.18 4.81
CA GLN A 32 5.44 1.23 5.82
C GLN A 32 5.53 1.85 7.21
N TYR A 33 6.63 2.53 7.51
CA TYR A 33 6.77 3.27 8.76
C TYR A 33 5.71 4.36 8.92
N GLU A 34 5.45 5.14 7.87
CA GLU A 34 4.44 6.20 7.90
C GLU A 34 3.01 5.64 8.05
N THR A 35 2.71 4.56 7.34
CA THR A 35 1.41 3.86 7.42
C THR A 35 1.19 3.29 8.82
N GLU A 36 2.18 2.61 9.39
CA GLU A 36 2.11 2.05 10.74
C GLU A 36 1.94 3.17 11.79
N ASN A 37 2.70 4.26 11.67
CA ASN A 37 2.57 5.40 12.57
C ASN A 37 1.17 6.02 12.49
N THR A 38 0.65 6.20 11.28
CA THR A 38 -0.71 6.73 11.05
C THR A 38 -1.78 5.81 11.64
N LEU A 39 -1.66 4.49 11.47
CA LEU A 39 -2.62 3.53 12.02
C LEU A 39 -2.63 3.56 13.56
N VAL A 40 -1.46 3.63 14.19
CA VAL A 40 -1.32 3.71 15.65
C VAL A 40 -1.86 5.05 16.17
N GLU A 41 -1.57 6.17 15.51
CA GLU A 41 -2.11 7.49 15.88
C GLU A 41 -3.65 7.52 15.86
N HIS A 42 -4.26 6.78 14.94
CA HIS A 42 -5.71 6.71 14.78
C HIS A 42 -6.38 5.55 15.55
N ASN A 43 -5.64 4.79 16.38
CA ASN A 43 -6.11 3.60 17.12
C ASN A 43 -6.74 2.54 16.21
N LEU A 44 -6.16 2.33 15.03
CA LEU A 44 -6.62 1.35 14.03
C LEU A 44 -5.85 0.03 14.13
N ASP A 45 -5.57 -0.44 15.35
CA ASP A 45 -4.76 -1.65 15.64
C ASP A 45 -5.35 -2.95 15.06
N TRP A 46 -6.63 -2.93 14.71
CA TRP A 46 -7.33 -4.04 14.07
C TRP A 46 -7.06 -4.15 12.56
N VAL A 47 -6.41 -3.13 11.97
CA VAL A 47 -6.01 -3.10 10.56
C VAL A 47 -4.58 -3.58 10.43
N GLU A 48 -4.40 -4.64 9.67
CA GLU A 48 -3.09 -5.10 9.22
C GLU A 48 -2.80 -4.51 7.83
N ALA A 49 -1.72 -3.73 7.74
CA ALA A 49 -1.27 -3.08 6.51
C ALA A 49 -0.02 -3.78 5.97
N SER A 50 0.02 -3.97 4.64
CA SER A 50 1.17 -4.53 3.94
C SER A 50 1.41 -3.73 2.67
N ILE A 51 2.66 -3.32 2.45
CA ILE A 51 3.06 -2.50 1.30
C ILE A 51 3.93 -3.33 0.36
N ASP A 52 3.62 -3.24 -0.94
CA ASP A 52 4.43 -3.77 -2.04
C ASP A 52 4.70 -2.63 -3.03
N GLY A 53 5.95 -2.14 -3.07
CA GLY A 53 6.33 -0.90 -3.74
C GLY A 53 5.61 0.34 -3.19
N GLN A 54 4.52 0.72 -3.86
CA GLN A 54 3.65 1.88 -3.53
C GLN A 54 2.18 1.46 -3.40
N ASP A 55 1.89 0.16 -3.45
CA ASP A 55 0.55 -0.37 -3.36
C ASP A 55 0.34 -0.89 -1.93
N LEU A 56 -0.66 -0.34 -1.26
CA LEU A 56 -1.03 -0.71 0.11
C LEU A 56 -2.15 -1.74 0.07
N THR A 57 -1.97 -2.84 0.79
CA THR A 57 -3.04 -3.82 1.05
C THR A 57 -3.43 -3.76 2.52
N ILE A 58 -4.73 -3.61 2.79
CA ILE A 58 -5.27 -3.62 4.15
C ILE A 58 -6.16 -4.82 4.39
N ARG A 59 -5.98 -5.44 5.56
CA ARG A 59 -6.72 -6.60 6.04
C ARG A 59 -7.15 -6.38 7.47
N GLY A 60 -8.22 -7.05 7.88
CA GLY A 60 -8.75 -6.92 9.23
C GLY A 60 -10.25 -7.09 9.30
N ALA A 61 -10.76 -7.12 10.53
CA ALA A 61 -12.17 -7.17 10.83
C ALA A 61 -12.60 -5.80 11.40
N PRO A 62 -13.25 -4.94 10.61
CA PRO A 62 -13.69 -3.64 11.07
C PRO A 62 -14.78 -3.78 12.15
N PRO A 63 -14.70 -3.02 13.26
CA PRO A 63 -15.72 -3.04 14.31
C PRO A 63 -17.08 -2.51 13.86
N SER A 64 -17.09 -1.60 12.88
CA SER A 64 -18.30 -1.03 12.28
C SER A 64 -18.01 -0.49 10.87
N LEU A 65 -19.07 -0.18 10.11
CA LEU A 65 -18.93 0.47 8.81
C LEU A 65 -18.21 1.82 8.90
N ALA A 66 -18.49 2.60 9.95
CA ALA A 66 -17.87 3.90 10.15
C ALA A 66 -16.36 3.79 10.42
N GLU A 67 -15.93 2.75 11.13
CA GLU A 67 -14.50 2.46 11.35
C GLU A 67 -13.81 2.03 10.05
N LYS A 68 -14.49 1.22 9.23
CA LYS A 68 -13.98 0.84 7.90
C LYS A 68 -13.76 2.07 7.01
N GLU A 69 -14.76 2.95 6.92
CA GLU A 69 -14.66 4.20 6.14
C GLU A 69 -13.58 5.12 6.69
N ARG A 70 -13.45 5.21 8.03
CA ARG A 70 -12.40 6.01 8.65
C ARG A 70 -11.01 5.49 8.29
N ALA A 71 -10.77 4.18 8.42
CA ALA A 71 -9.50 3.57 8.05
C ALA A 71 -9.13 3.87 6.59
N LEU A 72 -10.08 3.68 5.66
CA LEU A 72 -9.87 4.01 4.25
C LEU A 72 -9.57 5.50 4.03
N SER A 73 -10.28 6.40 4.71
CA SER A 73 -10.07 7.84 4.57
C SER A 73 -8.71 8.31 5.11
N VAL A 74 -8.26 7.71 6.21
CA VAL A 74 -6.96 8.01 6.82
C VAL A 74 -5.85 7.54 5.87
N LEU A 75 -5.96 6.31 5.35
CA LEU A 75 -4.94 5.73 4.47
C LEU A 75 -4.89 6.37 3.09
N GLN A 76 -6.00 6.91 2.59
CA GLN A 76 -6.02 7.69 1.34
C GLN A 76 -5.22 9.00 1.42
N ASN A 77 -4.93 9.49 2.63
CA ASN A 77 -4.15 10.71 2.82
C ASN A 77 -2.65 10.45 3.04
N VAL A 78 -2.21 9.19 3.04
CA VAL A 78 -0.77 8.86 3.14
C VAL A 78 -0.11 9.20 1.80
N ASP A 79 0.86 10.10 1.82
CA ASP A 79 1.54 10.57 0.63
C ASP A 79 2.39 9.45 -0.01
N GLY A 80 2.35 9.35 -1.33
CA GLY A 80 3.15 8.36 -2.07
C GLY A 80 2.50 6.99 -2.25
N LEU A 81 1.31 6.75 -1.70
CA LEU A 81 0.50 5.57 -2.06
C LEU A 81 -0.13 5.73 -3.45
N ARG A 82 0.00 4.70 -4.27
CA ARG A 82 -0.56 4.67 -5.63
C ARG A 82 -1.91 3.96 -5.67
N VAL A 83 -2.01 2.80 -5.00
CA VAL A 83 -3.22 1.97 -4.98
C VAL A 83 -3.45 1.48 -3.55
N ILE A 84 -4.72 1.46 -3.13
CA ILE A 84 -5.14 0.86 -1.86
C ILE A 84 -6.07 -0.33 -2.16
N HIS A 85 -5.64 -1.53 -1.79
CA HIS A 85 -6.40 -2.75 -1.89
C HIS A 85 -7.14 -3.01 -0.58
N ASP A 86 -8.45 -2.75 -0.59
CA ASP A 86 -9.35 -3.08 0.52
C ASP A 86 -9.65 -4.59 0.53
N GLN A 87 -9.06 -5.30 1.48
CA GLN A 87 -9.37 -6.70 1.80
C GLN A 87 -9.96 -6.83 3.21
N LEU A 88 -10.61 -5.77 3.72
CA LEU A 88 -11.30 -5.79 4.99
C LEU A 88 -12.55 -6.66 4.91
N SER A 89 -12.80 -7.40 5.99
CA SER A 89 -14.05 -8.17 6.12
C SER A 89 -15.26 -7.25 6.19
N GLU A 90 -16.43 -7.77 5.83
CA GLU A 90 -17.68 -7.03 5.99
C GLU A 90 -17.91 -6.75 7.50
N PRO A 91 -18.22 -5.50 7.90
CA PRO A 91 -18.59 -5.20 9.28
C PRO A 91 -19.86 -5.96 9.67
N LEU A 92 -19.97 -6.43 10.92
CA LEU A 92 -21.14 -7.18 11.41
C LEU A 92 -22.44 -6.37 11.33
N ASP A 93 -22.34 -5.06 11.47
CA ASP A 93 -23.42 -4.08 11.48
C ASP A 93 -23.59 -3.37 10.13
N ALA A 94 -22.95 -3.90 9.09
CA ALA A 94 -23.19 -3.45 7.72
C ALA A 94 -24.67 -3.63 7.34
N PRO A 95 -25.32 -2.61 6.75
CA PRO A 95 -26.69 -2.74 6.29
C PRO A 95 -26.77 -3.88 5.27
N ALA A 96 -27.76 -4.76 5.44
CA ALA A 96 -27.93 -5.96 4.63
C ALA A 96 -27.76 -5.63 3.14
N PRO A 97 -27.02 -6.45 2.38
CA PRO A 97 -26.77 -6.19 0.97
C PRO A 97 -28.10 -5.97 0.28
N ARG A 98 -28.27 -4.79 -0.34
CA ARG A 98 -29.45 -4.46 -1.13
C ARG A 98 -29.45 -5.39 -2.33
N LEU A 99 -30.10 -6.55 -2.17
CA LEU A 99 -30.32 -7.47 -3.27
C LEU A 99 -31.01 -6.67 -4.39
N PRO A 100 -30.57 -6.83 -5.65
CA PRO A 100 -31.29 -6.24 -6.76
C PRO A 100 -32.71 -6.78 -6.69
N VAL A 101 -33.68 -5.88 -6.47
CA VAL A 101 -35.10 -6.22 -6.59
C VAL A 101 -35.26 -6.73 -8.00
N ALA A 102 -35.38 -8.05 -8.15
CA ALA A 102 -35.65 -8.66 -9.43
C ALA A 102 -36.91 -7.96 -9.97
N ALA A 103 -36.73 -7.16 -11.02
CA ALA A 103 -37.82 -6.51 -11.72
C ALA A 103 -38.74 -7.64 -12.22
N ALA A 104 -39.91 -7.75 -11.60
CA ALA A 104 -40.98 -8.65 -12.00
C ALA A 104 -41.85 -8.01 -13.08
#